data_AF-A0A6I2L237-F1
#
_entry.id   AF-A0A6I2L237-F1
#
_cell.length_a   1.000
_cell.length_b   1.000
_cell.length_c   1.000
_cell.angle_alpha   90.00
_cell.angle_beta   90.00
_cell.angle_gamma   90.00
#
_symmetry.space_group_name_H-M   'P 1'
#
loop_
_entity.id
_entity.type
_entity.pdbx_description
1 polymer ?
#
loop_
_entity_poly.entity_id
_entity_poly.type
_entity_poly.pdbx_seq_one_letter_code
_entity_poly.pdbx_strand_id
1 'polypeptide(L)'
;MDTMTAYPHMRDPAGNAASYDEYFLIETILEGKFKENFPGLELSGKLHRLGHRYRDDQEFVRYQYCCGVGFDEIAATLRQRTARMQEDAAFLRANGIGDARPLSGTDRRSFAYLALAMLLIPEPEIVIHANDMAAIVNSEQSYLFDLLLRAFSPAHPVAKKYQVDKFQKDWLDPVVRTLALAPQQRAAAMAKHMRNWTRLMKPKGWKPNLDTAPGKDNLFADFAFEVALAVAAYDIDDSSFRDHPYYPRDLVDYYRAHIRGSRDSWRGEGVGASIAVLAPAAPPKADLAKSKRKGLARWIELAADGDDEATDAALDVIGKPKKIKDLDALLAALSEQDIAVHADIKDDSTLEAQISSLGEARGLGPFDAPPQPPQGPARCSALLDAWKPWAAARGYAVYGIDLQDDAWHAILVRHDYQQELQQLSTELAIPLLP
;
A
#
# COMPACT_ATOMS: atom_id res chain seq x y z
N MET A 1 -8.89 -41.42 -7.25
CA MET A 1 -7.74 -40.63 -7.73
C MET A 1 -8.22 -39.97 -8.99
N ASP A 2 -8.95 -38.86 -8.86
CA ASP A 2 -9.46 -38.10 -9.98
C ASP A 2 -8.87 -36.69 -9.92
N THR A 3 -8.13 -36.38 -10.99
CA THR A 3 -7.76 -35.07 -11.54
C THR A 3 -7.74 -33.89 -10.56
N MET A 4 -6.55 -33.60 -10.02
CA MET A 4 -6.17 -32.24 -9.63
C MET A 4 -6.24 -31.35 -10.88
N THR A 5 -7.35 -30.65 -11.06
CA THR A 5 -7.46 -29.58 -12.05
C THR A 5 -6.47 -28.50 -11.68
N ALA A 6 -5.36 -28.40 -12.42
CA ALA A 6 -4.46 -27.27 -12.36
C ALA A 6 -5.27 -26.00 -12.63
N TYR A 7 -5.32 -25.07 -11.67
CA TYR A 7 -5.95 -23.76 -11.83
C TYR A 7 -5.27 -23.03 -13.01
N PRO A 8 -5.96 -22.81 -14.15
CA PRO A 8 -5.33 -22.32 -15.39
C PRO A 8 -4.87 -20.86 -15.31
N HIS A 9 -5.18 -20.17 -14.21
CA HIS A 9 -4.87 -18.75 -13.98
C HIS A 9 -4.42 -18.54 -12.53
N MET A 10 -3.31 -19.18 -12.13
CA MET A 10 -2.76 -18.95 -10.79
C MET A 10 -2.40 -17.46 -10.66
N ARG A 11 -3.14 -16.75 -9.80
CA ARG A 11 -2.90 -15.32 -9.53
C ARG A 11 -1.68 -15.15 -8.65
N ASP A 12 -1.41 -16.14 -7.80
CA ASP A 12 -0.34 -16.15 -6.81
C ASP A 12 1.07 -16.11 -7.44
N PRO A 13 1.75 -14.95 -7.41
CA PRO A 13 3.09 -14.81 -7.96
C PRO A 13 4.15 -15.48 -7.06
N ALA A 14 3.82 -15.88 -5.82
CA ALA A 14 4.74 -16.59 -4.93
C ALA A 14 4.77 -18.10 -5.17
N GLY A 15 3.83 -18.65 -5.96
CA GLY A 15 3.85 -20.06 -6.37
C GLY A 15 3.49 -21.06 -5.25
N ASN A 16 2.55 -20.73 -4.36
CA ASN A 16 2.11 -21.54 -3.21
C ASN A 16 1.12 -22.68 -3.58
N ALA A 17 1.11 -23.18 -4.82
CA ALA A 17 0.07 -24.07 -5.34
C ALA A 17 -0.29 -25.25 -4.43
N ALA A 18 0.72 -26.03 -4.00
CA ALA A 18 0.51 -27.22 -3.17
C ALA A 18 -0.02 -26.88 -1.77
N SER A 19 0.33 -25.71 -1.24
CA SER A 19 -0.09 -25.24 0.07
C SER A 19 -1.57 -24.84 0.11
N TYR A 20 -2.15 -24.40 -1.02
CA TYR A 20 -3.59 -24.10 -1.10
C TYR A 20 -4.46 -25.36 -1.05
N ASP A 21 -4.07 -26.43 -1.76
CA ASP A 21 -4.83 -27.68 -1.75
C ASP A 21 -4.86 -28.30 -0.34
N GLU A 22 -3.71 -28.28 0.35
CA GLU A 22 -3.62 -28.70 1.75
C GLU A 22 -4.51 -27.83 2.65
N TYR A 23 -4.46 -26.51 2.48
CA TYR A 23 -5.32 -25.59 3.23
C TYR A 23 -6.81 -25.91 3.05
N PHE A 24 -7.30 -26.03 1.81
CA PHE A 24 -8.73 -26.28 1.57
C PHE A 24 -9.18 -27.65 2.07
N LEU A 25 -8.29 -28.65 2.04
CA LEU A 25 -8.55 -29.96 2.65
C LEU A 25 -8.70 -29.83 4.17
N ILE A 26 -7.78 -29.12 4.83
CA ILE A 26 -7.81 -28.88 6.27
C ILE A 26 -9.08 -28.11 6.65
N GLU A 27 -9.39 -27.02 5.95
CA GLU A 27 -10.59 -26.22 6.18
C GLU A 27 -11.87 -27.04 6.04
N THR A 28 -11.94 -27.93 5.04
CA THR A 28 -13.09 -28.84 4.88
C THR A 28 -13.26 -29.76 6.10
N ILE A 29 -12.16 -30.30 6.62
CA ILE A 29 -12.16 -31.15 7.82
C ILE A 29 -12.57 -30.32 9.05
N LEU A 30 -12.02 -29.12 9.20
CA LEU A 30 -12.31 -28.23 10.32
C LEU A 30 -13.77 -27.76 10.32
N GLU A 31 -14.33 -27.43 9.16
CA GLU A 31 -15.75 -27.08 8.99
C GLU A 31 -16.67 -28.27 9.35
N GLY A 32 -16.29 -29.50 8.97
CA GLY A 32 -17.00 -30.72 9.39
C GLY A 32 -17.00 -30.90 10.90
N LYS A 33 -15.82 -30.81 11.53
CA LYS A 33 -15.67 -30.88 12.99
C LYS A 33 -16.39 -29.76 13.71
N PHE A 34 -16.43 -28.56 13.13
CA PHE A 34 -17.17 -27.44 13.67
C PHE A 34 -18.65 -27.80 13.75
N LYS A 35 -19.25 -28.26 12.65
CA LYS A 35 -20.69 -28.61 12.59
C LYS A 35 -21.06 -29.72 13.58
N GLU A 36 -20.20 -30.72 13.74
CA GLU A 36 -20.41 -31.82 14.66
C GLU A 36 -20.34 -31.37 16.13
N ASN A 37 -19.33 -30.58 16.49
CA ASN A 37 -19.04 -30.25 17.89
C ASN A 37 -19.76 -29.00 18.40
N PHE A 38 -20.05 -28.03 17.52
CA PHE A 38 -20.60 -26.73 17.90
C PHE A 38 -21.91 -26.82 18.70
N PRO A 39 -22.90 -27.68 18.36
CA PRO A 39 -24.14 -27.80 19.12
C PRO A 39 -23.91 -28.13 20.60
N GLY A 40 -22.93 -29.00 20.88
CA GLY A 40 -22.57 -29.47 22.22
C GLY A 40 -21.67 -28.55 23.03
N LEU A 41 -21.23 -27.42 22.47
CA LEU A 41 -20.44 -26.43 23.21
C LEU A 41 -21.31 -25.64 24.19
N GLU A 42 -20.74 -25.37 25.37
CA GLU A 42 -21.25 -24.35 26.29
C GLU A 42 -21.23 -22.96 25.64
N LEU A 43 -22.03 -22.03 26.16
CA LEU A 43 -22.19 -20.69 25.58
C LEU A 43 -20.84 -19.98 25.37
N SER A 44 -19.96 -19.97 26.38
CA SER A 44 -18.62 -19.37 26.27
C SER A 44 -17.79 -19.98 25.13
N GLY A 45 -17.88 -21.30 24.94
CA GLY A 45 -17.26 -22.01 23.83
C GLY A 45 -17.83 -21.60 22.47
N LYS A 46 -19.16 -21.44 22.38
CA LYS A 46 -19.83 -20.94 21.16
C LYS A 46 -19.39 -19.52 20.82
N LEU A 47 -19.38 -18.61 21.80
CA LEU A 47 -18.94 -17.23 21.59
C LEU A 47 -17.50 -17.16 21.10
N HIS A 48 -16.60 -17.91 21.75
CA HIS A 48 -15.20 -17.97 21.34
C HIS A 48 -15.05 -18.50 19.90
N ARG A 49 -15.71 -19.61 19.57
CA ARG A 49 -15.62 -20.22 18.23
C ARG A 49 -16.16 -19.33 17.13
N LEU A 50 -17.31 -18.67 17.33
CA LEU A 50 -17.88 -17.77 16.32
C LEU A 50 -17.02 -16.52 16.11
N GLY A 51 -16.41 -15.98 17.17
CA GLY A 51 -15.48 -14.85 17.04
C GLY A 51 -14.25 -15.17 16.16
N HIS A 52 -13.78 -16.43 16.18
CA HIS A 52 -12.69 -16.88 15.32
C HIS A 52 -13.13 -17.11 13.86
N ARG A 53 -14.35 -17.61 13.65
CA ARG A 53 -14.86 -17.98 12.32
C ARG A 53 -14.86 -16.85 11.31
N TYR A 54 -14.97 -15.58 11.73
CA TYR A 54 -14.83 -14.44 10.82
C TYR A 54 -13.49 -14.42 10.09
N ARG A 55 -12.42 -14.77 10.79
CA ARG A 55 -11.07 -14.77 10.23
C ARG A 55 -10.92 -15.90 9.23
N ASP A 56 -11.42 -17.07 9.58
CA ASP A 56 -11.41 -18.26 8.72
C ASP A 56 -12.19 -17.98 7.42
N ASP A 57 -13.36 -17.33 7.50
CA ASP A 57 -14.20 -16.99 6.35
C ASP A 57 -13.51 -15.99 5.41
N GLN A 58 -12.89 -14.96 5.98
CA GLN A 58 -12.15 -13.96 5.22
C GLN A 58 -10.92 -14.56 4.55
N GLU A 59 -10.20 -15.43 5.27
CA GLU A 59 -9.02 -16.10 4.77
C GLU A 59 -9.35 -17.10 3.65
N PHE A 60 -10.44 -17.85 3.80
CA PHE A 60 -10.90 -18.81 2.80
C PHE A 60 -11.16 -18.15 1.44
N VAL A 61 -11.92 -17.05 1.42
CA VAL A 61 -12.23 -16.32 0.17
C VAL A 61 -10.96 -15.66 -0.39
N ARG A 62 -10.11 -15.10 0.47
CA ARG A 62 -8.81 -14.55 0.05
C ARG A 62 -7.97 -15.63 -0.65
N TYR A 63 -7.92 -16.85 -0.11
CA TYR A 63 -7.13 -17.93 -0.69
C TYR A 63 -7.74 -18.47 -1.98
N GLN A 64 -9.08 -18.50 -2.12
CA GLN A 64 -9.72 -18.81 -3.40
C GLN A 64 -9.29 -17.84 -4.50
N TYR A 65 -9.23 -16.55 -4.18
CA TYR A 65 -8.70 -15.56 -5.12
C TYR A 65 -7.25 -15.88 -5.50
N CYS A 66 -6.37 -16.06 -4.52
CA CYS A 66 -4.94 -16.28 -4.76
C CYS A 66 -4.64 -17.56 -5.56
N CYS A 67 -5.32 -18.67 -5.27
CA CYS A 67 -5.10 -19.93 -5.99
C CYS A 67 -5.68 -19.94 -7.41
N GLY A 68 -6.44 -18.91 -7.81
CA GLY A 68 -6.95 -18.78 -9.18
C GLY A 68 -8.35 -19.32 -9.39
N VAL A 69 -9.17 -19.46 -8.34
CA VAL A 69 -10.59 -19.81 -8.47
C VAL A 69 -11.32 -18.74 -9.30
N GLY A 70 -12.29 -19.18 -10.11
CA GLY A 70 -13.10 -18.28 -10.94
C GLY A 70 -13.96 -17.32 -10.13
N PHE A 71 -14.22 -16.13 -10.68
CA PHE A 71 -14.98 -15.10 -9.95
C PHE A 71 -16.41 -15.51 -9.61
N ASP A 72 -17.09 -16.30 -10.45
CA ASP A 72 -18.45 -16.79 -10.13
C ASP A 72 -18.47 -17.67 -8.88
N GLU A 73 -17.47 -18.52 -8.71
CA GLU A 73 -17.34 -19.40 -7.54
C GLU A 73 -16.93 -18.63 -6.28
N ILE A 74 -16.01 -17.67 -6.42
CA ILE A 74 -15.66 -16.74 -5.33
C ILE A 74 -16.90 -15.94 -4.91
N ALA A 75 -17.68 -15.43 -5.87
CA ALA A 75 -18.89 -14.67 -5.61
C ALA A 75 -19.97 -15.51 -4.91
N ALA A 76 -20.14 -16.78 -5.30
CA ALA A 76 -21.05 -17.70 -4.60
C ALA A 76 -20.61 -17.91 -3.15
N THR A 77 -19.30 -18.09 -2.92
CA THR A 77 -18.71 -18.27 -1.59
C THR A 77 -18.88 -17.00 -0.75
N LEU A 78 -18.60 -15.82 -1.30
CA LEU A 78 -18.81 -14.52 -0.65
C LEU A 78 -20.24 -14.34 -0.17
N ARG A 79 -21.26 -14.66 -0.99
CA ARG A 79 -22.67 -14.57 -0.57
C ARG A 79 -22.95 -15.49 0.62
N GLN A 80 -22.50 -16.74 0.54
CA GLN A 80 -22.70 -17.72 1.62
C GLN A 80 -22.02 -17.28 2.92
N ARG A 81 -20.74 -16.89 2.86
CA ARG A 81 -19.94 -16.52 4.04
C ARG A 81 -20.38 -15.16 4.60
N THR A 82 -20.83 -14.22 3.76
CA THR A 82 -21.41 -12.94 4.23
C THR A 82 -22.64 -13.18 5.10
N ALA A 83 -23.61 -13.96 4.61
CA ALA A 83 -24.82 -14.29 5.37
C ALA A 83 -24.47 -14.96 6.70
N ARG A 84 -23.54 -15.93 6.66
CA ARG A 84 -23.05 -16.62 7.85
C ARG A 84 -22.40 -15.68 8.87
N MET A 85 -21.50 -14.81 8.43
CA MET A 85 -20.84 -13.85 9.32
C MET A 85 -21.84 -12.87 9.94
N GLN A 86 -22.91 -12.50 9.24
CA GLN A 86 -23.97 -11.67 9.80
C GLN A 86 -24.78 -12.40 10.88
N GLU A 87 -25.15 -13.66 10.65
CA GLU A 87 -25.83 -14.51 11.63
C GLU A 87 -24.98 -14.68 12.90
N ASP A 88 -23.70 -14.96 12.73
CA ASP A 88 -22.74 -15.07 13.83
C ASP A 88 -22.61 -13.78 14.62
N ALA A 89 -22.50 -12.65 13.91
CA ALA A 89 -22.38 -11.35 14.55
C ALA A 89 -23.65 -11.01 15.32
N ALA A 90 -24.83 -11.35 14.79
CA ALA A 90 -26.09 -11.21 15.50
C ALA A 90 -26.12 -12.10 16.76
N PHE A 91 -25.68 -13.35 16.66
CA PHE A 91 -25.59 -14.26 17.81
C PHE A 91 -24.64 -13.73 18.89
N LEU A 92 -23.44 -13.29 18.51
CA LEU A 92 -22.45 -12.73 19.43
C LEU A 92 -22.99 -11.50 20.15
N ARG A 93 -23.62 -10.56 19.42
CA ARG A 93 -24.24 -9.36 20.01
C ARG A 93 -25.37 -9.70 20.98
N ALA A 94 -26.25 -10.62 20.61
CA ALA A 94 -27.35 -11.07 21.46
C ALA A 94 -26.88 -11.75 22.75
N ASN A 95 -25.63 -12.24 22.79
CA ASN A 95 -25.06 -12.97 23.91
C ASN A 95 -23.90 -12.23 24.59
N GLY A 96 -23.92 -10.89 24.56
CA GLY A 96 -23.06 -10.04 25.39
C GLY A 96 -21.77 -9.53 24.75
N ILE A 97 -21.51 -9.86 23.48
CA ILE A 97 -20.40 -9.27 22.71
C ILE A 97 -20.96 -8.13 21.84
N GLY A 98 -21.30 -7.01 22.49
CA GLY A 98 -22.13 -5.94 21.92
C GLY A 98 -21.65 -5.34 20.61
N ASP A 99 -20.34 -5.29 20.38
CA ASP A 99 -19.73 -4.69 19.18
C ASP A 99 -19.16 -5.73 18.21
N ALA A 100 -19.68 -6.97 18.22
CA ALA A 100 -19.23 -7.98 17.27
C ALA A 100 -19.49 -7.55 15.82
N ARG A 101 -18.41 -7.18 15.13
CA ARG A 101 -18.37 -6.73 13.73
C ARG A 101 -17.31 -7.55 12.99
N PRO A 102 -17.67 -8.29 11.92
CA PRO A 102 -16.72 -9.18 11.25
C PRO A 102 -15.53 -8.50 10.56
N LEU A 103 -15.68 -7.25 10.10
CA LEU A 103 -14.67 -6.55 9.31
C LEU A 103 -13.94 -5.51 10.14
N SER A 104 -12.62 -5.66 10.25
CA SER A 104 -11.74 -4.74 10.93
C SER A 104 -11.00 -3.86 9.92
N GLY A 105 -11.01 -2.55 10.13
CA GLY A 105 -10.22 -1.60 9.34
C GLY A 105 -8.72 -1.71 9.58
N THR A 106 -8.26 -2.56 10.49
CA THR A 106 -6.84 -2.72 10.81
C THR A 106 -6.25 -4.05 10.32
N ASP A 107 -7.07 -4.90 9.71
CA ASP A 107 -6.70 -6.24 9.24
C ASP A 107 -6.71 -6.33 7.70
N ARG A 108 -5.60 -6.77 7.12
CA ARG A 108 -5.48 -6.97 5.67
C ARG A 108 -6.49 -7.99 5.13
N ARG A 109 -6.90 -8.99 5.93
CA ARG A 109 -7.94 -9.95 5.54
C ARG A 109 -9.29 -9.27 5.34
N SER A 110 -9.62 -8.29 6.16
CA SER A 110 -10.85 -7.52 6.02
C SER A 110 -10.83 -6.58 4.82
N PHE A 111 -9.67 -6.01 4.47
CA PHE A 111 -9.51 -5.29 3.19
C PHE A 111 -9.67 -6.22 1.99
N ALA A 112 -9.07 -7.42 2.03
CA ALA A 112 -9.25 -8.42 0.98
C ALA A 112 -10.72 -8.80 0.82
N TYR A 113 -11.40 -9.10 1.93
CA TYR A 113 -12.81 -9.43 1.91
C TYR A 113 -13.68 -8.28 1.39
N LEU A 114 -13.45 -7.05 1.87
CA LEU A 114 -14.18 -5.88 1.42
C LEU A 114 -13.95 -5.64 -0.08
N ALA A 115 -12.71 -5.74 -0.56
CA ALA A 115 -12.39 -5.59 -1.98
C ALA A 115 -13.08 -6.65 -2.82
N LEU A 116 -12.99 -7.92 -2.45
CA LEU A 116 -13.65 -9.01 -3.17
C LEU A 116 -15.18 -8.85 -3.16
N ALA A 117 -15.77 -8.51 -2.02
CA ALA A 117 -17.21 -8.26 -1.91
C ALA A 117 -17.65 -7.06 -2.77
N MET A 118 -16.99 -5.91 -2.64
CA MET A 118 -17.36 -4.71 -3.39
C MET A 118 -17.05 -4.84 -4.89
N LEU A 119 -16.05 -5.61 -5.30
CA LEU A 119 -15.63 -5.65 -6.70
C LEU A 119 -16.13 -6.88 -7.48
N LEU A 120 -16.75 -7.87 -6.81
CA LEU A 120 -17.34 -9.05 -7.47
C LEU A 120 -18.86 -9.16 -7.33
N ILE A 121 -19.46 -8.58 -6.28
CA ILE A 121 -20.89 -8.73 -6.00
C ILE A 121 -21.66 -7.52 -6.58
N PRO A 122 -22.43 -7.68 -7.67
CA PRO A 122 -23.20 -6.60 -8.29
C PRO A 122 -24.40 -6.16 -7.45
N GLU A 123 -24.91 -7.02 -6.56
CA GLU A 123 -26.10 -6.78 -5.75
C GLU A 123 -25.89 -5.57 -4.81
N PRO A 124 -26.77 -4.55 -4.82
CA PRO A 124 -26.61 -3.37 -3.99
C PRO A 124 -26.64 -3.67 -2.48
N GLU A 125 -27.28 -4.77 -2.07
CA GLU A 125 -27.36 -5.23 -0.69
C GLU A 125 -25.97 -5.51 -0.09
N ILE A 126 -24.97 -5.86 -0.91
CA ILE A 126 -23.61 -6.10 -0.40
C ILE A 126 -23.02 -4.86 0.26
N VAL A 127 -23.36 -3.67 -0.23
CA VAL A 127 -22.91 -2.40 0.35
C VAL A 127 -23.51 -2.23 1.74
N ILE A 128 -24.81 -2.53 1.90
CA ILE A 128 -25.49 -2.50 3.21
C ILE A 128 -24.82 -3.47 4.17
N HIS A 129 -24.59 -4.72 3.72
CA HIS A 129 -23.92 -5.73 4.52
C HIS A 129 -22.50 -5.32 4.92
N ALA A 130 -21.73 -4.70 4.03
CA ALA A 130 -20.40 -4.20 4.35
C ALA A 130 -20.44 -3.09 5.42
N ASN A 131 -21.38 -2.14 5.35
CA ASN A 131 -21.59 -1.14 6.40
C ASN A 131 -21.92 -1.80 7.75
N ASP A 132 -22.81 -2.80 7.75
CA ASP A 132 -23.21 -3.50 8.97
C ASP A 132 -22.10 -4.41 9.53
N MET A 133 -21.17 -4.86 8.70
CA MET A 133 -20.07 -5.70 9.17
C MET A 133 -18.83 -4.92 9.58
N ALA A 134 -18.72 -3.64 9.22
CA ALA A 134 -17.59 -2.78 9.56
C ALA A 134 -17.50 -2.51 11.06
N ALA A 135 -16.28 -2.58 11.60
CA ALA A 135 -15.98 -2.25 12.98
C ALA A 135 -16.35 -0.80 13.31
N ILE A 136 -16.91 -0.60 14.51
CA ILE A 136 -17.22 0.72 15.07
C ILE A 136 -16.37 1.03 16.31
N VAL A 137 -15.55 0.07 16.75
CA VAL A 137 -14.65 0.22 17.88
C VAL A 137 -13.36 0.88 17.38
N ASN A 138 -12.98 1.97 18.03
CA ASN A 138 -11.84 2.80 17.62
C ASN A 138 -10.51 2.04 17.45
N SER A 139 -10.28 0.93 18.18
CA SER A 139 -9.08 0.09 18.06
C SER A 139 -9.04 -0.79 16.81
N GLU A 140 -10.17 -0.95 16.14
CA GLU A 140 -10.35 -1.79 14.96
C GLU A 140 -10.79 -0.99 13.73
N GLN A 141 -10.97 0.32 13.87
CA GLN A 141 -11.25 1.22 12.75
C GLN A 141 -9.95 1.76 12.17
N SER A 142 -9.95 2.02 10.86
CA SER A 142 -8.92 2.83 10.23
C SER A 142 -9.52 3.82 9.25
N TYR A 143 -8.80 4.93 9.07
CA TYR A 143 -9.27 6.00 8.20
C TYR A 143 -9.41 5.55 6.75
N LEU A 144 -8.46 4.76 6.24
CA LEU A 144 -8.53 4.25 4.87
C LEU A 144 -9.76 3.35 4.68
N PHE A 145 -10.04 2.44 5.62
CA PHE A 145 -11.19 1.53 5.50
C PHE A 145 -12.51 2.30 5.43
N ASP A 146 -12.68 3.29 6.31
CA ASP A 146 -13.86 4.16 6.31
C ASP A 146 -13.96 4.98 5.02
N LEU A 147 -12.85 5.51 4.49
CA LEU A 147 -12.84 6.24 3.21
C LEU A 147 -13.27 5.37 2.03
N LEU A 148 -12.72 4.15 1.95
CA LEU A 148 -13.03 3.22 0.86
C LEU A 148 -14.49 2.78 0.92
N LEU A 149 -15.00 2.43 2.10
CA LEU A 149 -16.41 2.08 2.27
C LEU A 149 -17.34 3.28 2.01
N ARG A 150 -16.96 4.49 2.45
CA ARG A 150 -17.68 5.74 2.16
C ARG A 150 -17.80 6.02 0.66
N ALA A 151 -16.82 5.64 -0.15
CA ALA A 151 -16.87 5.83 -1.59
C ALA A 151 -17.98 5.02 -2.27
N PHE A 152 -18.33 3.84 -1.74
CA PHE A 152 -19.45 3.01 -2.20
C PHE A 152 -20.75 3.27 -1.41
N SER A 153 -20.62 3.73 -0.17
CA SER A 153 -21.73 4.04 0.74
C SER A 153 -21.63 5.49 1.23
N PRO A 154 -22.25 6.47 0.53
CA PRO A 154 -22.29 7.86 0.96
C PRO A 154 -22.96 8.10 2.33
N ALA A 155 -23.51 7.08 2.99
CA ALA A 155 -24.01 7.18 4.35
C ALA A 155 -22.99 6.72 5.39
N HIS A 156 -21.96 5.95 5.02
CA HIS A 156 -20.97 5.38 5.95
C HIS A 156 -20.30 6.48 6.78
N PRO A 157 -20.30 6.42 8.11
CA PRO A 157 -19.63 7.43 8.92
C PRO A 157 -18.11 7.33 8.77
N VAL A 158 -17.43 8.48 8.80
CA VAL A 158 -15.97 8.56 8.88
C VAL A 158 -15.63 9.13 10.24
N ALA A 159 -14.94 8.36 11.08
CA ALA A 159 -14.61 8.78 12.43
C ALA A 159 -13.67 10.01 12.44
N LYS A 160 -13.77 10.83 13.50
CA LYS A 160 -12.93 12.03 13.69
C LYS A 160 -11.52 11.70 14.21
N LYS A 161 -11.36 10.54 14.85
CA LYS A 161 -10.13 10.06 15.47
C LYS A 161 -10.06 8.56 15.27
N TYR A 162 -8.87 8.05 15.06
CA TYR A 162 -8.55 6.64 14.95
C TYR A 162 -7.47 6.29 15.96
N GLN A 163 -7.51 5.08 16.51
CA GLN A 163 -6.36 4.55 17.22
C GLN A 163 -5.27 4.21 16.20
N VAL A 164 -4.07 4.74 16.41
CA VAL A 164 -2.99 4.65 15.43
C VAL A 164 -1.98 3.60 15.89
N ASP A 165 -1.88 2.51 15.15
CA ASP A 165 -0.82 1.52 15.29
C ASP A 165 0.30 1.77 14.26
N LYS A 166 1.56 1.67 14.69
CA LYS A 166 2.73 1.83 13.80
C LYS A 166 2.66 0.87 12.61
N PHE A 167 2.35 -0.40 12.83
CA PHE A 167 2.34 -1.44 11.80
C PHE A 167 1.21 -1.30 10.78
N GLN A 168 0.20 -0.49 11.09
CA GLN A 168 -0.90 -0.17 10.17
C GLN A 168 -0.52 0.99 9.25
N LYS A 169 0.21 1.98 9.77
CA LYS A 169 0.64 3.16 9.01
C LYS A 169 1.45 2.80 7.77
N ASP A 170 2.39 1.87 7.91
CA ASP A 170 3.35 1.51 6.86
C ASP A 170 2.69 1.13 5.52
N TRP A 171 1.48 0.54 5.56
CA TRP A 171 0.75 0.14 4.34
C TRP A 171 -0.54 0.95 4.09
N LEU A 172 -1.15 1.54 5.12
CA LEU A 172 -2.35 2.38 4.96
C LEU A 172 -2.02 3.81 4.54
N ASP A 173 -1.05 4.46 5.21
CA ASP A 173 -0.76 5.89 5.02
C ASP A 173 -0.35 6.21 3.57
N PRO A 174 0.46 5.40 2.86
CA PRO A 174 0.78 5.65 1.45
C PRO A 174 -0.46 5.74 0.55
N VAL A 175 -1.47 4.90 0.79
CA VAL A 175 -2.73 4.93 0.04
C VAL A 175 -3.52 6.18 0.42
N VAL A 176 -3.65 6.52 1.71
CA VAL A 176 -4.35 7.74 2.14
C VAL A 176 -3.69 9.00 1.58
N ARG A 177 -2.36 9.09 1.60
CA ARG A 177 -1.61 10.21 0.98
C ARG A 177 -1.93 10.32 -0.50
N THR A 178 -1.92 9.21 -1.22
CA THR A 178 -2.30 9.17 -2.64
C THR A 178 -3.73 9.69 -2.86
N LEU A 179 -4.69 9.26 -2.03
CA LEU A 179 -6.08 9.69 -2.13
C LEU A 179 -6.29 11.17 -1.76
N ALA A 180 -5.40 11.76 -0.96
CA ALA A 180 -5.40 13.18 -0.60
C ALA A 180 -4.92 14.10 -1.74
N LEU A 181 -4.23 13.56 -2.75
CA LEU A 181 -3.78 14.32 -3.91
C LEU A 181 -4.94 14.67 -4.87
N ALA A 182 -4.68 15.65 -5.75
CA ALA A 182 -5.59 15.96 -6.84
C ALA A 182 -5.77 14.73 -7.76
N PRO A 183 -6.96 14.51 -8.35
CA PRO A 183 -7.25 13.30 -9.14
C PRO A 183 -6.19 12.96 -10.19
N GLN A 184 -5.63 13.97 -10.87
CA GLN A 184 -4.63 13.82 -11.93
C GLN A 184 -3.27 13.30 -11.43
N GLN A 185 -2.97 13.46 -10.14
CA GLN A 185 -1.69 13.04 -9.54
C GLN A 185 -1.76 11.63 -8.93
N ARG A 186 -2.97 11.09 -8.73
CA ARG A 186 -3.16 9.83 -7.99
C ARG A 186 -2.58 8.63 -8.71
N ALA A 187 -2.67 8.58 -10.04
CA ALA A 187 -2.14 7.48 -10.84
C ALA A 187 -0.63 7.31 -10.64
N ALA A 188 0.14 8.40 -10.78
CA ALA A 188 1.58 8.38 -10.59
C ALA A 188 1.99 8.04 -9.15
N ALA A 189 1.29 8.60 -8.16
CA ALA A 189 1.54 8.31 -6.74
C ALA A 189 1.20 6.85 -6.38
N MET A 190 0.10 6.30 -6.91
CA MET A 190 -0.26 4.89 -6.69
C MET A 190 0.75 3.94 -7.35
N ALA A 191 1.21 4.26 -8.56
CA ALA A 191 2.24 3.48 -9.24
C ALA A 191 3.53 3.38 -8.41
N LYS A 192 3.92 4.49 -7.79
CA LYS A 192 5.06 4.54 -6.88
C LYS A 192 4.85 3.70 -5.62
N HIS A 193 3.65 3.74 -5.03
CA HIS A 193 3.32 2.85 -3.92
C HIS A 193 3.43 1.38 -4.33
N MET A 194 2.89 1.01 -5.49
CA MET A 194 2.95 -0.37 -5.99
C MET A 194 4.39 -0.83 -6.27
N ARG A 195 5.28 0.02 -6.79
CA ARG A 195 6.71 -0.33 -6.91
C ARG A 195 7.35 -0.71 -5.58
N ASN A 196 6.92 -0.08 -4.49
CA ASN A 196 7.42 -0.33 -3.14
C ASN A 196 6.69 -1.49 -2.42
N TRP A 197 5.66 -2.09 -3.02
CA TRP A 197 4.75 -3.02 -2.36
C TRP A 197 5.46 -4.20 -1.68
N THR A 198 6.29 -4.92 -2.43
CA THR A 198 6.98 -6.11 -1.93
C THR A 198 7.92 -5.80 -0.77
N ARG A 199 8.59 -4.64 -0.80
CA ARG A 199 9.40 -4.13 0.31
C ARG A 199 8.54 -3.87 1.54
N LEU A 200 7.40 -3.20 1.40
CA LEU A 200 6.46 -2.95 2.50
C LEU A 200 5.92 -4.26 3.09
N MET A 201 5.81 -5.32 2.29
CA MET A 201 5.33 -6.63 2.73
C MET A 201 6.43 -7.53 3.33
N LYS A 202 7.72 -7.19 3.23
CA LYS A 202 8.82 -7.99 3.83
C LYS A 202 8.61 -8.24 5.34
N PRO A 203 8.28 -7.22 6.18
CA PRO A 203 8.01 -7.44 7.60
C PRO A 203 6.76 -8.28 7.87
N LYS A 204 5.91 -8.50 6.85
CA LYS A 204 4.70 -9.31 6.90
C LYS A 204 4.89 -10.73 6.34
N GLY A 205 6.13 -11.11 6.03
CA GLY A 205 6.48 -12.45 5.57
C GLY A 205 6.75 -12.57 4.08
N TRP A 206 6.65 -11.48 3.30
CA TRP A 206 7.04 -11.53 1.90
C TRP A 206 8.55 -11.76 1.74
N LYS A 207 8.93 -12.65 0.80
CA LYS A 207 10.30 -12.76 0.30
C LYS A 207 10.32 -13.27 -1.13
N PRO A 208 11.37 -12.96 -1.92
CA PRO A 208 11.42 -13.27 -3.36
C PRO A 208 11.52 -14.77 -3.68
N ASN A 209 11.87 -15.63 -2.72
CA ASN A 209 11.99 -17.08 -2.88
C ASN A 209 11.36 -17.77 -1.66
N LEU A 210 10.04 -17.87 -1.61
CA LEU A 210 9.33 -18.62 -0.58
C LEU A 210 9.55 -20.12 -0.79
N ASP A 211 10.09 -20.79 0.23
CA ASP A 211 10.12 -22.24 0.35
C ASP A 211 8.80 -22.68 0.97
N THR A 212 7.86 -23.05 0.12
CA THR A 212 6.48 -23.41 0.49
C THR A 212 6.34 -24.86 0.92
N ALA A 213 7.47 -25.58 1.07
CA ALA A 213 7.44 -26.94 1.58
C ALA A 213 6.90 -26.99 3.03
N PRO A 214 6.25 -28.08 3.44
CA PRO A 214 5.68 -28.21 4.77
C PRO A 214 6.68 -27.89 5.88
N GLY A 215 6.33 -26.95 6.77
CA GLY A 215 7.16 -26.52 7.90
C GLY A 215 8.30 -25.55 7.56
N LYS A 216 8.30 -24.97 6.35
CA LYS A 216 9.25 -23.94 5.93
C LYS A 216 8.64 -22.56 6.06
N ASP A 217 8.34 -21.89 4.95
CA ASP A 217 7.77 -20.56 4.98
C ASP A 217 6.26 -20.58 5.04
N ASN A 218 5.70 -19.59 5.73
CA ASN A 218 4.26 -19.38 5.74
C ASN A 218 3.79 -18.97 4.34
N LEU A 219 2.58 -19.42 4.00
CA LEU A 219 1.91 -19.04 2.76
C LEU A 219 1.73 -17.51 2.70
N PHE A 220 2.18 -16.91 1.59
CA PHE A 220 2.01 -15.47 1.36
C PHE A 220 0.86 -15.21 0.39
N ALA A 221 -0.27 -14.74 0.90
CA ALA A 221 -1.48 -14.43 0.13
C ALA A 221 -1.89 -12.95 0.20
N ASP A 222 -0.95 -12.07 0.56
CA ASP A 222 -1.23 -10.64 0.67
C ASP A 222 -1.01 -9.94 -0.68
N PHE A 223 -2.12 -9.81 -1.42
CA PHE A 223 -2.24 -8.89 -2.55
C PHE A 223 -2.60 -7.48 -2.07
N ALA A 224 -2.35 -6.49 -2.92
CA ALA A 224 -2.70 -5.09 -2.69
C ALA A 224 -4.21 -4.83 -2.90
N PHE A 225 -5.06 -5.52 -2.12
CA PHE A 225 -6.53 -5.38 -2.21
C PHE A 225 -7.02 -3.98 -1.85
N GLU A 226 -6.36 -3.32 -0.91
CA GLU A 226 -6.62 -1.92 -0.59
C GLU A 226 -6.37 -0.99 -1.79
N VAL A 227 -5.38 -1.31 -2.62
CA VAL A 227 -5.06 -0.55 -3.84
C VAL A 227 -6.10 -0.83 -4.92
N ALA A 228 -6.47 -2.09 -5.13
CA ALA A 228 -7.55 -2.44 -6.07
C ALA A 228 -8.86 -1.76 -5.70
N LEU A 229 -9.22 -1.78 -4.41
CA LEU A 229 -10.41 -1.11 -3.91
C LEU A 229 -10.31 0.41 -4.04
N ALA A 230 -9.14 1.02 -3.76
CA ALA A 230 -8.91 2.45 -3.97
C ALA A 230 -9.01 2.86 -5.44
N VAL A 231 -8.45 2.07 -6.36
CA VAL A 231 -8.52 2.28 -7.80
C VAL A 231 -9.97 2.27 -8.27
N ALA A 232 -10.76 1.28 -7.86
CA ALA A 232 -12.18 1.20 -8.20
C ALA A 232 -13.04 2.29 -7.54
N ALA A 233 -12.74 2.62 -6.28
CA ALA A 233 -13.45 3.63 -5.50
C ALA A 233 -13.24 5.04 -6.05
N TYR A 234 -12.00 5.40 -6.43
CA TYR A 234 -11.64 6.75 -6.86
C TYR A 234 -11.44 6.85 -8.38
N ASP A 235 -11.68 5.77 -9.11
CA ASP A 235 -11.51 5.68 -10.57
C ASP A 235 -10.12 6.16 -11.01
N ILE A 236 -9.09 5.61 -10.36
CA ILE A 236 -7.68 5.93 -10.62
C ILE A 236 -7.23 5.16 -11.86
N ASP A 237 -6.49 5.82 -12.77
CA ASP A 237 -5.83 5.12 -13.87
C ASP A 237 -4.68 4.25 -13.33
N ASP A 238 -4.80 2.95 -13.56
CA ASP A 238 -3.87 1.90 -13.13
C ASP A 238 -2.93 1.42 -14.23
N SER A 239 -3.00 2.01 -15.43
CA SER A 239 -2.24 1.57 -16.61
C SER A 239 -0.74 1.47 -16.37
N SER A 240 -0.16 2.34 -15.54
CA SER A 240 1.28 2.38 -15.25
C SER A 240 1.78 1.34 -14.24
N PHE A 241 0.88 0.64 -13.54
CA PHE A 241 1.24 -0.38 -12.55
C PHE A 241 0.40 -1.66 -12.64
N ARG A 242 -0.48 -1.78 -13.64
CA ARG A 242 -1.37 -2.93 -13.83
C ARG A 242 -0.64 -4.27 -13.96
N ASP A 243 0.61 -4.25 -14.41
CA ASP A 243 1.43 -5.45 -14.56
C ASP A 243 2.16 -5.87 -13.29
N HIS A 244 2.00 -5.13 -12.18
CA HIS A 244 2.59 -5.50 -10.90
C HIS A 244 2.02 -6.84 -10.41
N PRO A 245 2.84 -7.83 -10.04
CA PRO A 245 2.40 -9.20 -9.79
C PRO A 245 1.42 -9.34 -8.60
N TYR A 246 1.51 -8.44 -7.62
CA TYR A 246 0.62 -8.43 -6.44
C TYR A 246 -0.57 -7.46 -6.55
N TYR A 247 -0.76 -6.81 -7.71
CA TYR A 247 -1.91 -5.94 -7.94
C TYR A 247 -3.11 -6.76 -8.47
N PRO A 248 -4.28 -6.71 -7.81
CA PRO A 248 -5.51 -7.39 -8.28
C PRO A 248 -6.13 -6.80 -9.56
N ARG A 249 -5.40 -6.79 -10.68
CA ARG A 249 -5.83 -6.14 -11.93
C ARG A 249 -7.12 -6.72 -12.49
N ASP A 250 -7.27 -8.04 -12.45
CA ASP A 250 -8.41 -8.75 -13.02
C ASP A 250 -9.69 -8.52 -12.19
N LEU A 251 -9.54 -8.33 -10.88
CA LEU A 251 -10.62 -7.89 -9.99
C LEU A 251 -11.13 -6.49 -10.37
N VAL A 252 -10.21 -5.56 -10.65
CA VAL A 252 -10.55 -4.19 -11.08
C VAL A 252 -11.16 -4.18 -12.47
N ASP A 253 -10.60 -4.94 -13.42
CA ASP A 253 -11.12 -5.10 -14.77
C ASP A 253 -12.56 -5.67 -14.73
N TYR A 254 -12.80 -6.68 -13.91
CA TYR A 254 -14.14 -7.27 -13.74
C TYR A 254 -15.14 -6.24 -13.20
N TYR A 255 -14.77 -5.51 -12.14
CA TYR A 255 -15.61 -4.46 -11.58
C TYR A 255 -15.98 -3.39 -12.61
N ARG A 256 -14.99 -2.88 -13.37
CA ARG A 256 -15.22 -1.87 -14.41
C ARG A 256 -16.17 -2.38 -15.50
N ALA A 257 -16.00 -3.62 -15.92
CA ALA A 257 -16.80 -4.22 -16.98
C ALA A 257 -18.24 -4.58 -16.57
N HIS A 258 -18.46 -5.01 -15.32
CA HIS A 258 -19.73 -5.65 -14.93
C HIS A 258 -20.53 -4.91 -13.84
N ILE A 259 -19.87 -4.09 -13.01
CA ILE A 259 -20.48 -3.53 -11.79
C ILE A 259 -20.52 -2.02 -11.82
N ARG A 260 -19.43 -1.36 -12.23
CA ARG A 260 -19.32 0.10 -12.16
C ARG A 260 -20.48 0.81 -12.86
N GLY A 261 -20.87 0.37 -14.06
CA GLY A 261 -21.94 1.00 -14.84
C GLY A 261 -23.32 0.93 -14.18
N SER A 262 -23.60 -0.10 -13.39
CA SER A 262 -24.90 -0.33 -12.77
C SER A 262 -24.98 0.17 -11.33
N ARG A 263 -24.03 -0.22 -10.47
CA ARG A 263 -24.07 0.07 -9.03
C ARG A 263 -23.48 1.44 -8.67
N ASP A 264 -22.41 1.84 -9.36
CA ASP A 264 -21.55 2.94 -8.94
C ASP A 264 -21.45 4.09 -9.95
N SER A 265 -22.32 4.10 -10.98
CA SER A 265 -22.37 5.15 -12.01
C SER A 265 -22.86 6.50 -11.49
N TRP A 266 -23.47 6.52 -10.29
CA TRP A 266 -23.85 7.76 -9.60
C TRP A 266 -22.65 8.59 -9.14
N ARG A 267 -21.46 7.99 -9.01
CA ARG A 267 -20.22 8.66 -8.61
C ARG A 267 -19.43 9.10 -9.85
N GLY A 268 -19.02 10.37 -9.87
CA GLY A 268 -18.18 10.91 -10.96
C GLY A 268 -16.81 10.22 -11.07
N GLU A 269 -16.20 10.28 -12.24
CA GLU A 269 -14.83 9.78 -12.48
C GLU A 269 -13.81 10.60 -11.68
N GLY A 270 -12.78 9.95 -11.15
CA GLY A 270 -11.82 10.57 -10.24
C GLY A 270 -12.41 10.97 -8.87
N VAL A 271 -13.73 10.80 -8.65
CA VAL A 271 -14.40 11.12 -7.40
C VAL A 271 -14.47 9.84 -6.57
N GLY A 272 -13.97 9.89 -5.33
CA GLY A 272 -14.08 8.79 -4.38
C GLY A 272 -15.08 9.10 -3.27
N ALA A 273 -14.62 9.05 -2.01
CA ALA A 273 -15.44 9.45 -0.89
C ALA A 273 -15.96 10.89 -1.10
N SER A 274 -17.23 11.13 -0.75
CA SER A 274 -17.90 12.44 -0.87
C SER A 274 -17.38 13.50 0.10
N ILE A 275 -16.12 13.37 0.56
CA ILE A 275 -15.46 14.19 1.56
C ILE A 275 -14.00 14.41 1.13
N ALA A 276 -13.41 15.51 1.60
CA ALA A 276 -11.98 15.74 1.42
C ALA A 276 -11.18 14.70 2.22
N VAL A 277 -10.20 14.08 1.57
CA VAL A 277 -9.27 13.15 2.21
C VAL A 277 -8.19 13.96 2.91
N LEU A 278 -8.00 13.72 4.20
CA LEU A 278 -6.98 14.38 5.01
C LEU A 278 -5.69 13.55 4.94
N ALA A 279 -4.63 14.14 4.41
CA ALA A 279 -3.33 13.47 4.42
C ALA A 279 -2.90 13.14 5.86
N PRO A 280 -2.32 11.95 6.12
CA PRO A 280 -1.71 11.64 7.41
C PRO A 280 -0.62 12.66 7.74
N ALA A 281 -0.39 12.89 9.04
CA ALA A 281 0.71 13.75 9.50
C ALA A 281 2.03 13.29 8.87
N ALA A 282 2.88 14.25 8.48
CA ALA A 282 4.19 13.92 7.94
C ALA A 282 5.00 13.09 8.97
N PRO A 283 5.90 12.20 8.50
CA PRO A 283 6.81 11.48 9.39
C PRO A 283 7.55 12.46 10.31
N PRO A 284 7.77 12.10 11.60
CA PRO A 284 8.53 12.95 12.50
C PRO A 284 9.98 13.06 11.99
N LYS A 285 10.45 14.30 11.84
CA LYS A 285 11.84 14.59 11.48
C LYS A 285 12.72 14.64 12.73
N ALA A 286 13.88 14.01 12.67
CA ALA A 286 14.93 14.12 13.65
C ALA A 286 15.40 15.57 13.77
N ASP A 287 15.75 15.99 14.98
CA ASP A 287 16.50 17.22 15.19
C ASP A 287 17.93 17.02 14.69
N LEU A 288 18.19 17.42 13.45
CA LEU A 288 19.47 17.26 12.78
C LEU A 288 20.64 17.88 13.57
N ALA A 289 20.39 18.89 14.42
CA ALA A 289 21.43 19.49 15.25
C ALA A 289 21.81 18.61 16.47
N LYS A 290 20.96 17.66 16.86
CA LYS A 290 21.16 16.75 18.00
C LYS A 290 21.45 15.31 17.59
N SER A 291 21.52 15.02 16.29
CA SER A 291 21.77 13.67 15.82
C SER A 291 23.13 13.14 16.26
N LYS A 292 23.18 11.83 16.51
CA LYS A 292 24.40 11.08 16.81
C LYS A 292 24.85 10.18 15.67
N ARG A 293 24.13 10.18 14.54
CA ARG A 293 24.50 9.40 13.34
C ARG A 293 25.86 9.89 12.82
N LYS A 294 26.63 9.00 12.17
CA LYS A 294 27.96 9.30 11.60
C LYS A 294 28.14 8.60 10.26
N GLY A 295 29.12 9.05 9.48
CA GLY A 295 29.46 8.45 8.18
C GLY A 295 28.25 8.43 7.24
N LEU A 296 28.03 7.31 6.54
CA LEU A 296 26.90 7.18 5.60
C LEU A 296 25.55 7.41 6.27
N ALA A 297 25.35 6.93 7.49
CA ALA A 297 24.07 7.11 8.19
C ALA A 297 23.74 8.59 8.44
N ARG A 298 24.76 9.42 8.69
CA ARG A 298 24.59 10.87 8.81
C ARG A 298 24.37 11.50 7.44
N TRP A 299 25.13 11.09 6.43
CA TRP A 299 24.98 11.60 5.08
C TRP A 299 23.56 11.38 4.54
N ILE A 300 23.00 10.17 4.71
CA ILE A 300 21.63 9.85 4.31
C ILE A 300 20.61 10.65 5.13
N GLU A 301 20.81 10.78 6.45
CA GLU A 301 19.93 11.57 7.31
C GLU A 301 19.86 13.05 6.88
N LEU A 302 20.99 13.64 6.46
CA LEU A 302 21.03 15.00 5.92
C LEU A 302 20.27 15.10 4.60
N ALA A 303 20.45 14.13 3.70
CA ALA A 303 19.73 14.07 2.42
C ALA A 303 18.22 13.83 2.60
N ALA A 304 17.84 13.06 3.63
CA ALA A 304 16.47 12.77 4.03
C ALA A 304 15.82 13.91 4.85
N ASP A 305 16.57 14.98 5.15
CA ASP A 305 16.15 16.08 6.01
C ASP A 305 15.61 15.61 7.37
N GLY A 306 16.32 14.66 7.96
CA GLY A 306 15.99 14.09 9.26
C GLY A 306 14.82 13.12 9.25
N ASP A 307 14.30 12.69 8.09
CA ASP A 307 13.33 11.60 8.05
C ASP A 307 14.02 10.29 8.50
N ASP A 308 13.82 9.92 9.77
CA ASP A 308 14.45 8.74 10.39
C ASP A 308 14.02 7.44 9.71
N GLU A 309 12.76 7.35 9.27
CA GLU A 309 12.21 6.16 8.64
C GLU A 309 12.79 5.96 7.24
N ALA A 310 12.80 7.01 6.42
CA ALA A 310 13.44 6.98 5.10
C ALA A 310 14.95 6.70 5.22
N THR A 311 15.60 7.30 6.23
CA THR A 311 17.03 7.08 6.51
C THR A 311 17.32 5.62 6.85
N ASP A 312 16.56 5.04 7.79
CA ASP A 312 16.75 3.65 8.21
C ASP A 312 16.41 2.68 7.08
N ALA A 313 15.36 2.94 6.31
CA ALA A 313 14.99 2.11 5.15
C ALA A 313 16.09 2.09 4.08
N ALA A 314 16.71 3.24 3.77
CA ALA A 314 17.84 3.28 2.84
C ALA A 314 19.07 2.54 3.41
N LEU A 315 19.35 2.70 4.71
CA LEU A 315 20.45 2.01 5.39
C LEU A 315 20.28 0.49 5.45
N ASP A 316 19.06 -0.01 5.55
CA ASP A 316 18.78 -1.45 5.53
C ASP A 316 19.13 -2.09 4.18
N VAL A 317 19.08 -1.31 3.10
CA VAL A 317 19.47 -1.75 1.75
C VAL A 317 20.97 -1.64 1.55
N ILE A 318 21.55 -0.47 1.86
CA ILE A 318 22.95 -0.14 1.52
C ILE A 318 23.95 -0.66 2.57
N GLY A 319 23.49 -0.84 3.81
CA GLY A 319 24.34 -1.06 4.97
C GLY A 319 25.06 0.21 5.42
N LYS A 320 26.22 0.06 6.07
CA LYS A 320 27.01 1.17 6.64
C LYS A 320 28.48 1.13 6.19
N PRO A 321 28.75 1.10 4.87
CA PRO A 321 30.11 1.07 4.37
C PRO A 321 30.89 2.34 4.73
N LYS A 322 32.22 2.21 4.85
CA LYS A 322 33.12 3.35 5.04
C LYS A 322 33.34 4.17 3.76
N LYS A 323 33.14 3.55 2.59
CA LYS A 323 33.21 4.17 1.26
C LYS A 323 32.16 3.53 0.36
N ILE A 324 31.50 4.34 -0.45
CA ILE A 324 30.53 3.86 -1.44
C ILE A 324 31.29 3.43 -2.68
N LYS A 325 31.14 2.16 -3.04
CA LYS A 325 31.72 1.61 -4.28
C LYS A 325 30.68 1.47 -5.38
N ASP A 326 29.43 1.27 -4.98
CA ASP A 326 28.28 1.09 -5.85
C ASP A 326 27.35 2.29 -5.65
N LEU A 327 27.57 3.32 -6.47
CA LEU A 327 26.78 4.55 -6.41
C LEU A 327 25.37 4.36 -6.98
N ASP A 328 25.22 3.44 -7.93
CA ASP A 328 23.93 3.12 -8.53
C ASP A 328 23.00 2.46 -7.50
N ALA A 329 23.50 1.47 -6.76
CA ALA A 329 22.75 0.86 -5.66
C ALA A 329 22.39 1.86 -4.55
N LEU A 330 23.27 2.83 -4.25
CA LEU A 330 22.97 3.93 -3.34
C LEU A 330 21.80 4.76 -3.87
N LEU A 331 21.88 5.26 -5.11
CA LEU A 331 20.87 6.14 -5.68
C LEU A 331 19.53 5.46 -5.87
N ALA A 332 19.51 4.20 -6.30
CA ALA A 332 18.29 3.40 -6.35
C ALA A 332 17.61 3.33 -4.98
N ALA A 333 18.37 2.99 -3.93
CA ALA A 333 17.85 2.91 -2.57
C ALA A 333 17.38 4.28 -2.03
N LEU A 334 18.05 5.38 -2.37
CA LEU A 334 17.63 6.73 -1.98
C LEU A 334 16.36 7.18 -2.71
N SER A 335 16.28 6.92 -4.02
CA SER A 335 15.13 7.31 -4.83
C SER A 335 13.87 6.55 -4.42
N GLU A 336 13.99 5.28 -4.06
CA GLU A 336 12.89 4.48 -3.50
C GLU A 336 12.28 5.07 -2.22
N GLN A 337 13.05 5.86 -1.46
CA GLN A 337 12.61 6.51 -0.21
C GLN A 337 12.39 8.03 -0.33
N ASP A 338 12.28 8.60 -1.54
CA ASP A 338 12.15 10.06 -1.74
C ASP A 338 13.29 10.88 -1.12
N ILE A 339 14.50 10.34 -1.19
CA ILE A 339 15.72 11.02 -0.76
C ILE A 339 16.48 11.61 -1.94
N ALA A 340 16.37 10.99 -3.13
CA ALA A 340 17.05 11.41 -4.34
C ALA A 340 16.17 11.36 -5.59
N VAL A 341 16.47 12.25 -6.54
CA VAL A 341 16.10 12.10 -7.94
C VAL A 341 17.02 11.04 -8.56
N HIS A 342 16.43 10.17 -9.36
CA HIS A 342 17.07 9.16 -10.19
C HIS A 342 16.16 8.95 -11.41
N ALA A 343 16.38 9.75 -12.46
CA ALA A 343 15.52 9.81 -13.64
C ALA A 343 16.35 9.74 -14.93
N ASP A 344 15.86 9.04 -15.96
CA ASP A 344 16.50 8.99 -17.27
C ASP A 344 16.61 10.40 -17.89
N ILE A 345 17.68 10.67 -18.64
CA ILE A 345 17.94 12.00 -19.23
C ILE A 345 16.80 12.51 -20.13
N LYS A 346 15.96 11.61 -20.67
CA LYS A 346 14.83 11.91 -21.54
C LYS A 346 13.47 11.84 -20.85
N ASP A 347 13.38 11.34 -19.62
CA ASP A 347 12.12 11.16 -18.89
C ASP A 347 11.80 12.37 -18.01
N ASP A 348 11.32 13.42 -18.66
CA ASP A 348 10.89 14.65 -18.01
C ASP A 348 9.71 14.44 -17.05
N SER A 349 8.85 13.46 -17.34
CA SER A 349 7.70 13.13 -16.51
C SER A 349 8.11 12.56 -15.14
N THR A 350 9.03 11.60 -15.14
CA THR A 350 9.58 11.01 -13.91
C THR A 350 10.39 12.05 -13.14
N LEU A 351 11.20 12.86 -13.82
CA LEU A 351 11.98 13.91 -13.18
C LEU A 351 11.09 14.95 -12.46
N GLU A 352 10.06 15.48 -13.13
CA GLU A 352 9.13 16.45 -12.52
C GLU A 352 8.38 15.85 -11.33
N ALA A 353 7.96 14.59 -11.43
CA ALA A 353 7.29 13.87 -10.35
C ALA A 353 8.22 13.66 -9.15
N GLN A 354 9.48 13.26 -9.37
CA GLN A 354 10.46 13.08 -8.30
C GLN A 354 10.84 14.41 -7.63
N ILE A 355 11.00 15.49 -8.38
CA ILE A 355 11.24 16.84 -7.83
C ILE A 355 10.08 17.26 -6.93
N SER A 356 8.85 17.08 -7.40
CA SER A 356 7.64 17.42 -6.65
C SER A 356 7.53 16.57 -5.38
N SER A 357 7.79 15.27 -5.48
CA SER A 357 7.78 14.31 -4.36
C SER A 357 8.80 14.67 -3.29
N LEU A 358 10.03 15.02 -3.68
CA LEU A 358 11.07 15.53 -2.78
C LEU A 358 10.63 16.83 -2.12
N GLY A 359 10.05 17.77 -2.87
CA GLY A 359 9.50 19.00 -2.31
C GLY A 359 8.45 18.76 -1.23
N GLU A 360 7.54 17.82 -1.47
CA GLU A 360 6.51 17.42 -0.51
C GLU A 360 7.12 16.76 0.74
N ALA A 361 8.03 15.79 0.57
CA ALA A 361 8.72 15.13 1.68
C ALA A 361 9.52 16.12 2.55
N ARG A 362 9.94 17.24 1.98
CA ARG A 362 10.67 18.32 2.67
C ARG A 362 9.74 19.42 3.20
N GLY A 363 8.44 19.38 2.88
CA GLY A 363 7.46 20.38 3.33
C GLY A 363 7.60 21.73 2.63
N LEU A 364 8.05 21.74 1.37
CA LEU A 364 8.42 22.95 0.62
C LEU A 364 7.27 23.56 -0.19
N GLY A 365 6.13 22.89 -0.21
CA GLY A 365 4.99 23.25 -1.04
C GLY A 365 5.16 22.79 -2.49
N PRO A 366 4.21 23.15 -3.37
CA PRO A 366 4.22 22.72 -4.76
C PRO A 366 5.42 23.32 -5.52
N PHE A 367 5.99 22.52 -6.42
CA PHE A 367 7.01 22.97 -7.34
C PHE A 367 6.38 23.70 -8.53
N ASP A 368 6.83 24.93 -8.79
CA ASP A 368 6.38 25.73 -9.93
C ASP A 368 7.14 25.27 -11.18
N ALA A 369 6.79 24.09 -11.68
CA ALA A 369 7.41 23.56 -12.89
C ALA A 369 7.17 24.52 -14.08
N PRO A 370 8.15 24.70 -14.98
CA PRO A 370 7.96 25.51 -16.18
C PRO A 370 6.72 25.03 -16.97
N PRO A 371 6.09 25.83 -17.83
CA PRO A 371 4.99 25.34 -18.67
C PRO A 371 5.52 24.41 -19.78
N GLN A 372 4.73 23.40 -20.18
CA GLN A 372 5.00 22.64 -21.41
C GLN A 372 4.47 23.42 -22.64
N PRO A 373 5.08 23.30 -23.84
CA PRO A 373 6.38 22.67 -24.19
C PRO A 373 7.60 23.53 -23.76
N PRO A 374 8.84 22.98 -23.66
CA PRO A 374 9.37 21.75 -24.31
C PRO A 374 9.02 20.41 -23.62
N GLN A 375 9.42 19.29 -24.24
CA GLN A 375 9.33 17.90 -23.74
C GLN A 375 10.69 17.19 -23.84
N GLY A 376 10.87 16.08 -23.10
CA GLY A 376 12.08 15.26 -23.14
C GLY A 376 13.32 15.97 -22.60
N PRO A 377 14.52 15.79 -23.17
CA PRO A 377 15.75 16.36 -22.62
C PRO A 377 15.73 17.88 -22.39
N ALA A 378 15.15 18.65 -23.32
CA ALA A 378 15.04 20.10 -23.18
C ALA A 378 14.13 20.51 -22.01
N ARG A 379 13.13 19.68 -21.71
CA ARG A 379 12.27 19.86 -20.54
C ARG A 379 13.00 19.49 -19.26
N CYS A 380 13.78 18.40 -19.25
CA CYS A 380 14.61 18.04 -18.11
C CYS A 380 15.56 19.17 -17.72
N SER A 381 16.25 19.78 -18.69
CA SER A 381 17.12 20.94 -18.42
C SER A 381 16.33 22.12 -17.82
N ALA A 382 15.17 22.46 -18.40
CA ALA A 382 14.33 23.54 -17.87
C ALA A 382 13.82 23.28 -16.44
N LEU A 383 13.49 22.02 -16.12
CA LEU A 383 13.09 21.60 -14.78
C LEU A 383 14.24 21.79 -13.78
N LEU A 384 15.45 21.34 -14.12
CA LEU A 384 16.62 21.45 -13.26
C LEU A 384 17.03 22.92 -13.04
N ASP A 385 16.98 23.74 -14.09
CA ASP A 385 17.27 25.18 -14.03
C ASP A 385 16.27 25.94 -13.15
N ALA A 386 15.00 25.54 -13.16
CA ALA A 386 13.96 26.10 -12.30
C ALA A 386 14.05 25.56 -10.85
N TRP A 387 14.48 24.31 -10.67
CA TRP A 387 14.48 23.65 -9.37
C TRP A 387 15.50 24.26 -8.40
N LYS A 388 16.73 24.54 -8.86
CA LYS A 388 17.78 25.14 -8.02
C LYS A 388 17.34 26.45 -7.33
N PRO A 389 16.89 27.50 -8.04
CA PRO A 389 16.45 28.74 -7.40
C PRO A 389 15.17 28.57 -6.57
N TRP A 390 14.25 27.68 -6.98
CA TRP A 390 13.04 27.38 -6.22
C TRP A 390 13.34 26.77 -4.85
N ALA A 391 14.30 25.84 -4.79
CA ALA A 391 14.77 25.22 -3.55
C ALA A 391 15.57 26.19 -2.68
N ALA A 392 16.47 26.98 -3.29
CA ALA A 392 17.27 27.98 -2.59
C ALA A 392 16.40 29.00 -1.85
N ALA A 393 15.32 29.48 -2.49
CA ALA A 393 14.35 30.39 -1.87
C ALA A 393 13.65 29.81 -0.63
N ARG A 394 13.74 28.49 -0.41
CA ARG A 394 13.11 27.75 0.68
C ARG A 394 14.11 27.18 1.69
N GLY A 395 15.38 27.56 1.60
CA GLY A 395 16.39 27.16 2.57
C GLY A 395 17.19 25.90 2.19
N TYR A 396 17.12 25.44 0.94
CA TYR A 396 17.76 24.19 0.49
C TYR A 396 18.69 24.42 -0.71
N ALA A 397 19.71 23.57 -0.86
CA ALA A 397 20.40 23.40 -2.13
C ALA A 397 20.14 22.04 -2.74
N VAL A 398 20.16 22.03 -4.07
CA VAL A 398 20.19 20.84 -4.90
C VAL A 398 21.65 20.51 -5.17
N TYR A 399 22.05 19.27 -4.89
CA TYR A 399 23.35 18.74 -5.29
C TYR A 399 23.15 17.62 -6.30
N GLY A 400 23.77 17.73 -7.46
CA GLY A 400 23.87 16.65 -8.42
C GLY A 400 24.83 15.56 -7.94
N ILE A 401 24.62 14.32 -8.38
CA ILE A 401 25.53 13.19 -8.13
C ILE A 401 25.98 12.65 -9.49
N ASP A 402 27.25 12.79 -9.82
CA ASP A 402 27.76 12.42 -11.15
C ASP A 402 28.21 10.96 -11.20
N LEU A 403 27.44 10.11 -11.88
CA LEU A 403 27.79 8.72 -12.15
C LEU A 403 28.46 8.54 -13.51
N GLN A 404 28.60 9.62 -14.31
CA GLN A 404 29.00 9.59 -15.71
C GLN A 404 28.11 8.67 -16.57
N ASP A 405 26.83 8.62 -16.24
CA ASP A 405 25.79 7.87 -16.94
C ASP A 405 24.77 8.81 -17.61
N ASP A 406 23.78 8.21 -18.29
CA ASP A 406 22.74 8.93 -19.03
C ASP A 406 21.49 9.23 -18.17
N ALA A 407 21.69 9.52 -16.88
CA ALA A 407 20.61 9.79 -15.93
C ALA A 407 20.88 11.04 -15.08
N TRP A 408 19.79 11.65 -14.62
CA TRP A 408 19.80 12.76 -13.68
C TRP A 408 19.71 12.23 -12.25
N HIS A 409 20.76 12.50 -11.47
CA HIS A 409 20.80 12.17 -10.05
C HIS A 409 21.00 13.42 -9.21
N ALA A 410 20.14 13.63 -8.22
CA ALA A 410 20.26 14.78 -7.35
C ALA A 410 19.63 14.55 -5.97
N ILE A 411 20.15 15.25 -4.96
CA ILE A 411 19.59 15.28 -3.61
C ILE A 411 19.31 16.72 -3.19
N LEU A 412 18.41 16.87 -2.21
CA LEU A 412 18.07 18.15 -1.63
C LEU A 412 18.51 18.23 -0.17
N VAL A 413 19.30 19.25 0.19
CA VAL A 413 19.87 19.41 1.54
C VAL A 413 19.72 20.84 2.03
N ARG A 414 19.33 21.00 3.31
CA ARG A 414 19.21 22.32 3.96
C ARG A 414 20.54 23.09 3.93
N HIS A 415 20.47 24.39 3.73
CA HIS A 415 21.64 25.29 3.73
C HIS A 415 22.53 25.12 4.97
N ASP A 416 21.91 24.94 6.14
CA ASP A 416 22.60 24.80 7.43
C ASP A 416 23.57 23.61 7.49
N TYR A 417 23.38 22.57 6.66
CA TYR A 417 24.14 21.32 6.72
C TYR A 417 24.98 21.04 5.47
N GLN A 418 25.12 22.00 4.55
CA GLN A 418 25.84 21.81 3.29
C GLN A 418 27.32 21.48 3.47
N GLN A 419 28.00 22.20 4.36
CA GLN A 419 29.42 21.97 4.61
C GLN A 419 29.65 20.56 5.18
N GLU A 420 28.78 20.13 6.09
CA GLU A 420 28.82 18.78 6.67
C GLU A 420 28.59 17.72 5.60
N LEU A 421 27.59 17.90 4.74
CA LEU A 421 27.30 17.00 3.63
C LEU A 421 28.50 16.87 2.69
N GLN A 422 29.11 17.98 2.27
CA GLN A 422 30.26 17.98 1.35
C GLN A 422 31.47 17.27 1.96
N GLN A 423 31.74 17.48 3.25
CA GLN A 423 32.80 16.78 3.96
C GLN A 423 32.54 15.27 3.97
N LEU A 424 31.35 14.85 4.40
CA LEU A 424 30.96 13.43 4.43
C LEU A 424 31.01 12.80 3.04
N SER A 425 30.61 13.52 1.99
CA SER A 425 30.66 13.05 0.60
C SER A 425 32.09 12.75 0.16
N THR A 426 33.03 13.63 0.53
CA THR A 426 34.46 13.41 0.25
C THR A 426 34.99 12.18 0.98
N GLU A 427 34.63 12.00 2.25
CA GLU A 427 35.03 10.84 3.06
C GLU A 427 34.46 9.52 2.50
N LEU A 428 33.22 9.55 2.03
CA LEU A 428 32.47 8.41 1.50
C LEU A 428 32.75 8.12 0.02
N ALA A 429 33.49 9.00 -0.67
CA ALA A 429 33.71 8.97 -2.13
C ALA A 429 32.41 9.10 -2.96
N ILE A 430 31.50 9.97 -2.53
CA ILE A 430 30.29 10.34 -3.27
C ILE A 430 30.56 11.63 -4.07
N PRO A 431 30.47 11.63 -5.41
CA PRO A 431 30.81 12.78 -6.24
C PRO A 431 29.66 13.80 -6.29
N LEU A 432 29.66 14.78 -5.39
CA LEU A 432 28.68 15.86 -5.41
C LEU A 432 29.05 16.99 -6.38
N LEU A 433 28.06 17.45 -7.13
CA LEU A 433 28.10 18.65 -7.97
C LEU A 433 27.16 19.72 -7.39
N PRO A 434 27.61 20.97 -7.17
CA PRO A 434 26.76 22.06 -6.67
C PRO A 434 25.73 22.57 -7.70
#